data_AF-A0A7J3EER6-F1
#
_entry.id   AF-A0A7J3EER6-F1
#
_cell.length_a   1.000
_cell.length_b   1.000
_cell.length_c   1.000
_cell.angle_alpha   90.00
_cell.angle_beta   90.00
_cell.angle_gamma   90.00
#
_symmetry.space_group_name_H-M   'P 1'
#
loop_
_entity.id
_entity.type
_entity.pdbx_description
1 polymer ?
#
loop_
_entity_poly.entity_id
_entity_poly.type
_entity_poly.pdbx_seq_one_letter_code
_entity_poly.pdbx_strand_id
1 'polypeptide(L)'
;MPFKVSPRENALSAIEWREPWWLPCPMFDESVKTVEPGIVEHRSEGVDDWGIVWTLKDPFSDGFPVGHPITELEDLDRYKPPSPSKSRILEPVFEAVHRVDRKVSLLALDHGWGIFERAWLLLGGMHKLFLWSRLYPDAVDELMDMVVEVKLEVLEA
;
A
#
# COMPACT_ATOMS: atom_id res chain seq x y z
N MET A 1 -2.12 -22.28 31.44
CA MET A 1 -3.58 -22.10 31.33
C MET A 1 -3.83 -21.42 29.99
N PRO A 2 -4.78 -21.87 29.15
CA PRO A 2 -5.15 -21.07 27.98
C PRO A 2 -5.68 -19.73 28.47
N PHE A 3 -5.14 -18.63 27.95
CA PHE A 3 -5.65 -17.30 28.25
C PHE A 3 -7.12 -17.23 27.84
N LYS A 4 -7.97 -16.61 28.66
CA LYS A 4 -9.39 -16.38 28.33
C LYS A 4 -9.61 -15.35 27.22
N VAL A 5 -8.52 -14.79 26.68
CA VAL A 5 -8.51 -13.66 25.76
C VAL A 5 -7.96 -14.15 24.42
N SER A 6 -8.66 -13.84 23.33
CA SER A 6 -8.22 -14.20 21.98
C SER A 6 -7.09 -13.27 21.49
N PRO A 7 -6.27 -13.70 20.50
CA PRO A 7 -5.28 -12.82 19.87
C PRO A 7 -5.87 -11.51 19.36
N ARG A 8 -7.06 -11.55 18.73
CA ARG A 8 -7.83 -10.36 18.33
C ARG A 8 -8.16 -9.45 19.50
N GLU A 9 -8.66 -9.98 20.61
CA GLU A 9 -9.01 -9.17 21.79
C GLU A 9 -7.77 -8.52 22.42
N ASN A 10 -6.65 -9.25 22.44
CA ASN A 10 -5.37 -8.73 22.89
C ASN A 10 -4.86 -7.62 21.96
N ALA A 11 -4.92 -7.80 20.64
CA ALA A 11 -4.54 -6.77 19.66
C ALA A 11 -5.43 -5.52 19.76
N LEU A 12 -6.75 -5.69 19.93
CA LEU A 12 -7.66 -4.56 20.16
C LEU A 12 -7.30 -3.78 21.42
N SER A 13 -6.91 -4.46 22.51
CA SER A 13 -6.47 -3.75 23.71
C SER A 13 -5.27 -2.85 23.46
N ALA A 14 -4.29 -3.29 22.66
CA ALA A 14 -3.16 -2.47 22.27
C ALA A 14 -3.55 -1.28 21.38
N ILE A 15 -4.41 -1.50 20.38
CA ILE A 15 -4.91 -0.44 19.48
C ILE A 15 -5.69 0.63 20.26
N GLU A 16 -6.45 0.22 21.28
CA GLU A 16 -7.22 1.10 22.15
C GLU A 16 -6.39 1.70 23.30
N TRP A 17 -5.07 1.54 23.27
CA TRP A 17 -4.15 2.07 24.29
C TRP A 17 -4.40 1.53 25.72
N ARG A 18 -4.95 0.32 25.82
CA ARG A 18 -5.07 -0.45 27.08
C ARG A 18 -3.86 -1.38 27.24
N GLU A 19 -3.60 -1.83 28.46
CA GLU A 19 -2.52 -2.79 28.74
C GLU A 19 -2.87 -4.17 28.15
N PRO A 20 -2.12 -4.67 27.15
CA PRO A 20 -2.36 -5.98 26.58
C PRO A 20 -1.79 -7.08 27.48
N TRP A 21 -2.36 -8.29 27.39
CA TRP A 21 -1.91 -9.46 28.14
C TRP A 21 -0.54 -9.97 27.68
N TRP A 22 -0.19 -9.74 26.41
CA TRP A 22 1.14 -9.94 25.83
C TRP A 22 1.35 -8.94 24.69
N LEU A 23 2.60 -8.73 24.27
CA LEU A 23 2.90 -7.91 23.10
C LEU A 23 2.26 -8.54 21.85
N PRO A 24 1.24 -7.92 21.21
CA PRO A 24 0.64 -8.49 20.00
C PRO A 24 1.70 -8.59 18.90
N CYS A 25 1.74 -9.73 18.23
CA CYS A 25 2.64 -9.94 17.10
C CYS A 25 1.90 -10.69 15.99
N PRO A 26 1.22 -9.98 15.07
CA PRO A 26 0.37 -10.59 14.03
C PRO A 26 1.06 -11.67 13.20
N MET A 27 2.36 -11.56 13.00
CA MET A 27 3.19 -12.54 12.30
C MET A 27 3.21 -13.91 12.99
N PHE A 28 3.05 -13.96 14.32
CA PHE A 28 3.10 -15.20 15.12
C PHE A 28 1.76 -15.58 15.74
N ASP A 29 0.93 -14.61 16.13
CA ASP A 29 -0.32 -14.86 16.85
C ASP A 29 -1.58 -14.74 15.99
N GLU A 30 -1.40 -14.40 14.70
CA GLU A 30 -2.47 -14.25 13.72
C GLU A 30 -3.56 -13.23 14.09
N SER A 31 -3.28 -12.35 15.05
CA SER A 31 -4.25 -11.37 15.58
C SER A 31 -4.73 -10.35 14.54
N VAL A 32 -3.97 -10.15 13.46
CA VAL A 32 -4.32 -9.32 12.31
C VAL A 32 -4.00 -10.10 11.03
N LYS A 33 -4.93 -10.13 10.09
CA LYS A 33 -4.74 -10.64 8.73
C LYS A 33 -4.83 -9.47 7.75
N THR A 34 -3.78 -9.30 6.96
CA THR A 34 -3.76 -8.33 5.88
C THR A 34 -4.57 -8.85 4.70
N VAL A 35 -5.36 -7.99 4.08
CA VAL A 35 -6.07 -8.25 2.82
C VAL A 35 -5.64 -7.20 1.82
N GLU A 36 -5.45 -7.60 0.56
CA GLU A 36 -4.91 -6.74 -0.48
C GLU A 36 -6.01 -6.40 -1.51
N PRO A 37 -6.15 -5.13 -1.91
CA PRO A 37 -7.01 -4.74 -3.02
C PRO A 37 -6.44 -5.21 -4.36
N GLY A 38 -7.28 -5.28 -5.40
CA GLY A 38 -6.84 -5.68 -6.74
C GLY A 38 -6.02 -4.66 -7.53
N ILE A 39 -5.54 -3.59 -6.88
CA ILE A 39 -4.55 -2.69 -7.44
C ILE A 39 -3.15 -3.22 -7.12
N VAL A 40 -2.34 -3.44 -8.15
CA VAL A 40 -0.99 -3.95 -8.01
C VAL A 40 -0.06 -2.79 -7.71
N GLU A 41 0.35 -2.67 -6.45
CA GLU A 41 1.21 -1.61 -5.93
C GLU A 41 2.71 -1.91 -6.12
N HIS A 42 3.07 -3.17 -6.30
CA HIS A 42 4.44 -3.63 -6.35
C HIS A 42 4.53 -4.99 -7.08
N ARG A 43 5.68 -5.26 -7.71
CA ARG A 43 6.00 -6.59 -8.26
C ARG A 43 7.48 -6.89 -8.04
N SER A 44 7.82 -8.17 -7.86
CA SER A 44 9.23 -8.58 -7.92
C SER A 44 9.82 -8.46 -9.34
N GLU A 45 8.99 -8.63 -10.38
CA GLU A 45 9.36 -8.44 -11.79
C GLU A 45 8.15 -7.98 -12.61
N GLY A 46 8.35 -7.06 -13.56
CA GLY A 46 7.32 -6.57 -14.48
C GLY A 46 6.80 -5.17 -14.14
N VAL A 47 5.61 -4.82 -14.65
CA VAL A 47 5.04 -3.47 -14.50
C VAL A 47 3.86 -3.48 -13.54
N ASP A 48 3.87 -2.58 -12.56
CA ASP A 48 2.75 -2.39 -11.62
C ASP A 48 1.60 -1.56 -12.24
N ASP A 49 0.47 -1.42 -11.53
CA ASP A 49 -0.68 -0.67 -12.07
C ASP A 49 -0.41 0.83 -12.20
N TRP A 50 0.60 1.35 -11.49
CA TRP A 50 1.05 2.73 -11.57
C TRP A 50 2.03 2.97 -12.71
N GLY A 51 2.43 1.92 -13.44
CA GLY A 51 3.38 2.01 -14.56
C GLY A 51 4.85 1.97 -14.14
N ILE A 52 5.16 1.64 -12.88
CA ILE A 52 6.54 1.43 -12.43
C ILE A 52 7.04 0.09 -12.96
N VAL A 53 8.23 0.08 -13.54
CA VAL A 53 8.92 -1.14 -13.97
C VAL A 53 9.77 -1.65 -12.82
N TRP A 54 9.54 -2.89 -12.42
CA TRP A 54 10.25 -3.58 -11.36
C TRP A 54 11.08 -4.73 -11.92
N THR A 55 12.28 -4.94 -11.37
CA THR A 55 13.15 -6.06 -11.74
C THR A 55 13.78 -6.69 -10.50
N LEU A 56 13.79 -8.02 -10.47
CA LEU A 56 14.43 -8.78 -9.40
C LEU A 56 15.93 -8.84 -9.67
N LYS A 57 16.70 -8.05 -8.93
CA LYS A 57 18.16 -7.98 -9.10
C LYS A 57 18.92 -9.01 -8.26
N ASP A 58 18.32 -9.46 -7.16
CA ASP A 58 18.89 -10.44 -6.24
C ASP A 58 17.80 -11.41 -5.77
N PRO A 59 18.02 -12.74 -5.83
CA PRO A 59 17.01 -13.74 -5.44
C PRO A 59 16.61 -13.73 -3.96
N PHE A 60 17.41 -13.08 -3.10
CA PHE A 60 17.12 -12.92 -1.66
C PHE A 60 16.55 -11.54 -1.34
N SER A 61 16.29 -10.72 -2.36
CA SER A 61 15.67 -9.42 -2.26
C SER A 61 14.30 -9.43 -2.95
N ASP A 62 13.69 -8.25 -3.04
CA ASP A 62 12.44 -8.04 -3.75
C ASP A 62 12.68 -7.24 -5.05
N GLY A 63 11.62 -6.88 -5.76
CA GLY A 63 11.68 -6.05 -6.94
C GLY A 63 12.32 -4.69 -6.66
N PHE A 64 13.25 -4.29 -7.53
CA PHE A 64 13.78 -2.93 -7.54
C PHE A 64 13.10 -2.11 -8.63
N PRO A 65 12.69 -0.86 -8.35
CA PRO A 65 12.14 -0.02 -9.40
C PRO A 65 13.29 0.42 -10.33
N VAL A 66 13.13 0.16 -11.63
CA VAL A 66 14.13 0.42 -12.68
C VAL A 66 13.58 1.30 -13.81
N GLY A 67 12.28 1.53 -13.85
CA GLY A 67 11.62 2.40 -14.82
C GLY A 67 10.46 3.15 -14.17
N HIS A 68 10.32 4.42 -14.54
CA HIS A 68 9.42 5.36 -13.88
C HIS A 68 8.67 6.17 -14.95
N PRO A 69 7.36 6.38 -14.80
CA PRO A 69 6.53 6.98 -15.85
C PRO A 69 6.67 8.50 -15.97
N ILE A 70 7.13 9.20 -14.93
CA ILE A 70 7.25 10.67 -14.92
C ILE A 70 8.72 11.07 -14.86
N THR A 71 9.32 11.27 -16.04
CA THR A 71 10.75 11.59 -16.17
C THR A 71 11.01 13.09 -16.32
N GLU A 72 10.06 13.83 -16.88
CA GLU A 72 10.10 15.28 -17.08
C GLU A 72 8.76 15.90 -16.61
N LEU A 73 8.69 17.23 -16.49
CA LEU A 73 7.48 17.90 -15.97
C LEU A 73 6.28 17.67 -16.89
N GLU A 74 6.51 17.66 -18.20
CA GLU A 74 5.51 17.45 -19.24
C GLU A 74 4.92 16.03 -19.22
N ASP A 75 5.60 15.08 -18.56
CA ASP A 75 5.06 13.74 -18.36
C ASP A 75 3.95 13.74 -17.31
N LEU A 76 3.97 14.68 -16.34
CA LEU A 76 2.92 14.79 -15.32
C LEU A 76 1.56 15.06 -15.94
N ASP A 77 1.50 16.00 -16.90
CA ASP A 77 0.27 16.36 -17.63
C ASP A 77 -0.32 15.20 -18.45
N ARG A 78 0.54 14.25 -18.84
CA ARG A 78 0.19 13.13 -19.73
C ARG A 78 -0.05 11.84 -18.96
N TYR A 79 0.47 11.76 -17.75
CA TYR A 79 0.40 10.58 -16.92
C TYR A 79 -1.06 10.31 -16.55
N LYS A 80 -1.43 9.03 -16.57
CA LYS A 80 -2.75 8.58 -16.19
C LYS A 80 -2.59 7.65 -15.00
N PRO A 81 -3.08 8.05 -13.80
CA PRO A 81 -3.06 7.17 -12.65
C PRO A 81 -3.92 5.92 -12.92
N PRO A 82 -3.67 4.83 -12.18
CA PRO A 82 -4.53 3.66 -12.25
C PRO A 82 -5.97 4.02 -11.86
N SER A 83 -6.94 3.55 -12.65
CA SER A 83 -8.37 3.69 -12.39
C SER A 83 -9.06 2.32 -12.50
N PRO A 84 -8.80 1.40 -11.55
CA PRO A 84 -9.43 0.09 -11.56
C PRO A 84 -10.93 0.19 -11.24
N SER A 85 -11.75 -0.68 -11.84
CA SER A 85 -13.17 -0.75 -11.46
C SER A 85 -13.31 -1.20 -10.00
N LYS A 86 -14.41 -0.79 -9.35
CA LYS A 86 -14.75 -1.27 -7.99
C LYS A 86 -14.71 -2.80 -7.88
N SER A 87 -15.19 -3.50 -8.90
CA SER A 87 -15.15 -4.97 -8.93
C SER A 87 -13.71 -5.50 -8.88
N ARG A 88 -12.81 -4.92 -9.68
CA ARG A 88 -11.39 -5.28 -9.69
C ARG A 88 -10.73 -5.00 -8.34
N ILE A 89 -11.08 -3.89 -7.68
CA ILE A 89 -10.55 -3.56 -6.35
C ILE A 89 -11.04 -4.58 -5.31
N LEU A 90 -12.35 -4.85 -5.26
CA LEU A 90 -13.00 -5.56 -4.16
C LEU A 90 -13.01 -7.09 -4.28
N GLU A 91 -12.96 -7.66 -5.49
CA GLU A 91 -13.00 -9.11 -5.68
C GLU A 91 -11.91 -9.85 -4.87
N PRO A 92 -10.62 -9.47 -4.94
CA PRO A 92 -9.58 -10.10 -4.13
C PRO A 92 -9.77 -9.89 -2.62
N VAL A 93 -10.25 -8.71 -2.22
CA VAL A 93 -10.55 -8.38 -0.82
C VAL A 93 -11.61 -9.33 -0.29
N PHE A 94 -12.73 -9.51 -1.01
CA PHE A 94 -13.77 -10.42 -0.59
C PHE A 94 -13.27 -11.86 -0.54
N GLU A 95 -12.54 -12.32 -1.55
CA GLU A 95 -11.97 -13.67 -1.53
C GLU A 95 -11.06 -13.92 -0.32
N ALA A 96 -10.24 -12.94 0.06
CA ALA A 96 -9.38 -13.02 1.23
C ALA A 96 -10.17 -12.98 2.55
N VAL A 97 -11.14 -12.06 2.66
CA VAL A 97 -12.00 -11.91 3.86
C VAL A 97 -12.76 -13.20 4.19
N HIS A 98 -13.25 -13.93 3.18
CA HIS A 98 -13.96 -15.20 3.40
C HIS A 98 -13.09 -16.31 4.01
N ARG A 99 -11.75 -16.19 3.92
CA ARG A 99 -10.80 -17.17 4.45
C ARG A 99 -10.35 -16.87 5.88
N VAL A 100 -10.73 -15.71 6.43
CA VAL A 100 -10.28 -15.24 7.75
C VAL A 100 -11.33 -15.54 8.82
N ASP A 101 -10.93 -16.22 9.90
CA ASP A 101 -11.77 -16.31 11.10
C ASP A 101 -11.75 -14.99 11.88
N ARG A 102 -12.79 -14.18 11.67
CA ARG A 102 -12.95 -12.86 12.29
C ARG A 102 -13.17 -12.90 13.81
N LYS A 103 -13.36 -14.07 14.42
CA LYS A 103 -13.37 -14.22 15.89
C LYS A 103 -11.96 -14.21 16.45
N VAL A 104 -10.97 -14.63 15.65
CA VAL A 104 -9.56 -14.77 16.05
C VAL A 104 -8.70 -13.63 15.53
N SER A 105 -9.06 -13.06 14.36
CA SER A 105 -8.25 -12.06 13.67
C SER A 105 -9.03 -10.77 13.36
N LEU A 106 -8.34 -9.64 13.44
CA LEU A 106 -8.72 -8.39 12.78
C LEU A 106 -8.35 -8.45 11.30
N LEU A 107 -9.03 -7.65 10.50
CA LEU A 107 -8.69 -7.44 9.09
C LEU A 107 -8.02 -6.08 8.95
N ALA A 108 -6.89 -6.04 8.25
CA ALA A 108 -6.22 -4.81 7.85
C ALA A 108 -6.17 -4.76 6.32
N LEU A 109 -6.71 -3.71 5.72
CA LEU A 109 -6.60 -3.48 4.29
C LEU A 109 -5.21 -2.92 3.99
N ASP A 110 -4.47 -3.57 3.11
CA ASP A 110 -3.21 -3.06 2.61
C ASP A 110 -3.46 -1.94 1.60
N HIS A 111 -2.79 -0.80 1.78
CA HIS A 111 -2.79 0.30 0.83
C HIS A 111 -1.47 0.42 0.07
N GLY A 112 -0.56 -0.55 0.23
CA GLY A 112 0.76 -0.57 -0.40
C GLY A 112 1.58 0.66 -0.01
N TRP A 113 2.13 1.35 -1.01
CA TRP A 113 2.96 2.52 -0.79
C TRP A 113 2.12 3.74 -0.38
N GLY A 114 2.60 4.46 0.64
CA GLY A 114 2.02 5.73 1.06
C GLY A 114 2.15 6.81 -0.01
N ILE A 115 1.54 7.97 0.23
CA ILE A 115 1.51 9.10 -0.73
C ILE A 115 2.94 9.53 -1.08
N PHE A 116 3.79 9.68 -0.06
CA PHE A 116 5.18 10.07 -0.23
C PHE A 116 5.97 9.01 -1.02
N GLU A 117 5.84 7.74 -0.65
CA GLU A 117 6.55 6.65 -1.32
C GLU A 117 6.16 6.50 -2.77
N ARG A 118 4.86 6.56 -3.05
CA ARG A 118 4.35 6.49 -4.41
C ARG A 118 4.80 7.69 -5.24
N ALA A 119 4.80 8.90 -4.68
CA ALA A 119 5.23 10.10 -5.39
C ALA A 119 6.70 9.99 -5.86
N TRP A 120 7.62 9.58 -4.99
CA TRP A 120 9.01 9.44 -5.43
C TRP A 120 9.23 8.23 -6.34
N LEU A 121 8.43 7.16 -6.22
CA LEU A 121 8.46 6.05 -7.17
C LEU A 121 8.05 6.52 -8.57
N LEU A 122 7.01 7.36 -8.70
CA LEU A 122 6.56 7.88 -10.00
C LEU A 122 7.59 8.77 -10.69
N LEU A 123 8.34 9.57 -9.91
CA LEU A 123 9.32 10.50 -10.44
C LEU A 123 10.68 9.87 -10.77
N GLY A 124 11.00 8.71 -10.20
CA GLY A 124 12.33 8.10 -10.34
C GLY A 124 13.30 8.35 -9.19
N GLY A 125 12.78 8.62 -8.00
CA GLY A 125 13.54 8.61 -6.76
C GLY A 125 13.31 9.85 -5.89
N MET A 126 13.60 9.69 -4.60
CA MET A 126 13.39 10.73 -3.57
C MET A 126 14.14 12.03 -3.88
N HIS A 127 15.36 11.92 -4.41
CA HIS A 127 16.19 13.09 -4.74
C HIS A 127 15.51 14.02 -5.75
N LYS A 128 14.81 13.45 -6.74
CA LYS A 128 14.06 14.22 -7.73
C LYS A 128 12.79 14.81 -7.14
N LEU A 129 12.05 14.05 -6.31
CA LEU A 129 10.90 14.58 -5.57
C LEU A 129 11.29 15.81 -4.73
N PHE A 130 12.41 15.76 -4.00
CA PHE A 130 12.88 16.90 -3.21
C PHE A 130 13.31 18.08 -4.07
N LEU A 131 13.99 17.84 -5.19
CA LEU A 131 14.36 18.90 -6.12
C LEU A 131 13.11 19.57 -6.71
N TRP A 132 12.12 18.78 -7.14
CA TRP A 132 10.85 19.28 -7.66
C TRP A 132 10.04 20.00 -6.59
N SER A 133 10.01 19.51 -5.35
CA SER A 133 9.32 20.19 -4.24
C SER A 133 9.86 21.61 -4.03
N ARG A 134 11.14 21.84 -4.33
CA ARG A 134 11.77 23.15 -4.22
C ARG A 134 11.57 24.04 -5.46
N LEU A 135 11.59 23.46 -6.66
CA LEU A 135 11.58 24.20 -7.92
C LEU A 135 10.18 24.37 -8.53
N TYR A 136 9.31 23.40 -8.31
CA TYR A 136 7.98 23.23 -8.90
C TYR A 136 6.97 22.74 -7.84
N PRO A 137 6.75 23.50 -6.75
CA PRO A 137 5.90 23.05 -5.65
C PRO A 137 4.48 22.69 -6.10
N ASP A 138 3.87 23.50 -6.98
CA ASP A 138 2.52 23.27 -7.49
C ASP A 138 2.41 21.93 -8.25
N ALA A 139 3.44 21.53 -8.99
CA ALA A 139 3.47 20.25 -9.70
C ALA A 139 3.63 19.06 -8.73
N VAL A 140 4.31 19.26 -7.61
CA VAL A 140 4.41 18.24 -6.56
C VAL A 140 3.09 18.11 -5.79
N ASP A 141 2.41 19.21 -5.51
CA ASP A 141 1.08 19.19 -4.90
C ASP A 141 0.10 18.44 -5.81
N GLU A 142 0.08 18.73 -7.11
CA GLU A 142 -0.74 17.99 -8.09
C GLU A 142 -0.41 16.49 -8.12
N LEU A 143 0.87 16.13 -8.11
CA LEU A 143 1.30 14.73 -8.05
C LEU A 143 0.81 14.05 -6.77
N MET A 144 0.92 14.70 -5.62
CA MET A 144 0.48 14.13 -4.34
C MET A 144 -1.04 13.99 -4.27
N ASP A 145 -1.77 15.01 -4.73
CA ASP A 145 -3.24 14.97 -4.80
C ASP A 145 -3.70 13.83 -5.72
N MET A 146 -3.09 13.67 -6.89
CA MET A 146 -3.39 12.54 -7.79
C MET A 146 -3.20 11.19 -7.10
N VAL A 147 -2.13 11.04 -6.31
CA VAL A 147 -1.90 9.81 -5.56
C VAL A 147 -2.96 9.62 -4.48
N VAL A 148 -3.31 10.69 -3.75
CA VAL A 148 -4.37 10.67 -2.72
C VAL A 148 -5.70 10.22 -3.32
N GLU A 149 -6.10 10.77 -4.46
CA GLU A 149 -7.38 10.44 -5.11
C GLU A 149 -7.50 8.94 -5.40
N VAL A 150 -6.47 8.29 -5.96
CA VAL A 150 -6.47 6.84 -6.19
C VAL A 150 -6.59 6.07 -4.86
N LYS A 151 -5.89 6.52 -3.80
CA LYS A 151 -5.95 5.86 -2.49
C LYS A 151 -7.33 5.99 -1.86
N LEU A 152 -8.00 7.14 -2.04
CA LEU A 152 -9.38 7.35 -1.61
C LEU A 152 -10.34 6.47 -2.41
N GLU A 153 -10.19 6.34 -3.73
CA GLU A 153 -11.00 5.43 -4.53
C GLU A 153 -10.94 3.98 -4.03
N VAL A 154 -9.75 3.53 -3.59
CA VAL A 154 -9.59 2.19 -2.99
C VAL A 154 -10.29 2.09 -1.62
N LEU A 155 -10.23 3.14 -0.80
CA LEU A 155 -10.89 3.18 0.52
C LEU A 155 -12.42 3.23 0.42
N GLU A 156 -12.94 3.90 -0.61
CA GLU A 156 -14.38 4.12 -0.83
C GLU A 156 -15.04 3.09 -1.76
N ALA A 157 -14.25 2.13 -2.28
CA ALA A 157 -14.73 1.08 -3.18
C ALA A 157 -15.87 0.27 -2.56
#